data_AF-A0A285U3A9-F1
#
_entry.id   AF-A0A285U3A9-F1
#
_cell.length_a   1.000
_cell.length_b   1.000
_cell.length_c   1.000
_cell.angle_alpha   90.00
_cell.angle_beta   90.00
_cell.angle_gamma   90.00
#
_symmetry.space_group_name_H-M   'P 1'
#
loop_
_entity.id
_entity.type
_entity.pdbx_description
1 polymer ?
#
loop_
_entity_poly.entity_id
_entity_poly.type
_entity_poly.pdbx_seq_one_letter_code
_entity_poly.pdbx_strand_id
1 'polypeptide(L)'
;MLKFDYPKNPEQFNMVEVPDMKHYVDCSMDELFAIQQVAEEIRENANVLLVIGVGGSFLGARAVIDALTPYFRTNNGVEVIYAGNNMSGAYLKQLITYLENKSVYVNVVSKSGSTMEPALAFRIVKEYMENRYGTEASNRILVTTDAHKGILKQMAEQCGYRQFVIPTEVGGRYSVFTAAGLLPIAASGIDIQAFLDGAKNAESDFDNVDIQSNAAYQYALARFDLYSRGYSLELLASFEPRLRKLHEWWKQLFGESEGKEHKGLYPTTVTFSTDLHAIGQFIQEGSRILFETLIHFDEIEEDIEVPFMLNDLDGLNYLAGRSMNEINATSKDGVVLAHEEGGVPVMKICIPKLDAYHVGYLMFFFMKACVISANLLEVNPFDQPGVEAYKKKMLELLKENVVNIHE
;
A
#
# COMPACT_ATOMS: atom_id res chain seq x y z
N MET A 1 -3.11 -8.05 -19.73
CA MET A 1 -4.03 -7.91 -18.57
C MET A 1 -3.75 -9.00 -17.57
N LEU A 2 -3.93 -8.70 -16.29
CA LEU A 2 -3.68 -9.59 -15.15
C LEU A 2 -4.33 -10.96 -15.36
N LYS A 3 -3.60 -12.04 -15.06
CA LYS A 3 -4.12 -13.41 -15.10
C LYS A 3 -4.22 -13.94 -13.68
N PHE A 4 -5.38 -14.48 -13.33
CA PHE A 4 -5.62 -15.19 -12.09
C PHE A 4 -5.75 -16.68 -12.37
N ASP A 5 -5.03 -17.51 -11.63
CA ASP A 5 -5.06 -18.95 -11.76
C ASP A 5 -5.42 -19.62 -10.43
N TYR A 6 -6.50 -20.42 -10.45
CA TYR A 6 -6.94 -21.27 -9.35
C TYR A 6 -7.62 -22.55 -9.89
N PRO A 7 -7.21 -23.74 -9.45
CA PRO A 7 -7.59 -25.01 -10.10
C PRO A 7 -9.04 -25.48 -9.88
N LYS A 8 -9.90 -24.72 -9.17
CA LYS A 8 -11.31 -25.11 -8.94
C LYS A 8 -12.27 -24.03 -9.42
N ASN A 9 -13.24 -24.43 -10.24
CA ASN A 9 -14.25 -23.53 -10.80
C ASN A 9 -15.30 -23.18 -9.74
N PRO A 10 -15.48 -21.90 -9.35
CA PRO A 10 -16.47 -21.51 -8.35
C PRO A 10 -17.87 -21.39 -8.99
N GLU A 11 -18.44 -22.49 -9.48
CA GLU A 11 -19.72 -22.50 -10.22
C GLU A 11 -20.98 -22.41 -9.33
N GLN A 12 -20.86 -22.31 -8.00
CA GLN A 12 -22.01 -22.50 -7.08
C GLN A 12 -22.25 -21.39 -6.06
N PHE A 13 -21.92 -20.14 -6.35
CA PHE A 13 -22.22 -19.02 -5.45
C PHE A 13 -23.32 -18.13 -6.01
N ASN A 14 -24.36 -17.88 -5.20
CA ASN A 14 -25.38 -16.90 -5.52
C ASN A 14 -24.75 -15.51 -5.52
N MET A 15 -24.99 -14.74 -6.59
CA MET A 15 -24.50 -13.38 -6.73
C MET A 15 -25.02 -12.49 -5.60
N VAL A 16 -24.10 -11.90 -4.84
CA VAL A 16 -24.42 -10.87 -3.85
C VAL A 16 -24.32 -9.50 -4.54
N GLU A 17 -25.23 -8.58 -4.23
CA GLU A 17 -25.15 -7.21 -4.73
C GLU A 17 -23.89 -6.55 -4.17
N VAL A 18 -22.94 -6.21 -5.04
CA VAL A 18 -21.65 -5.64 -4.65
C VAL A 18 -21.76 -4.12 -4.68
N PRO A 19 -21.37 -3.41 -3.61
CA PRO A 19 -21.33 -1.95 -3.59
C PRO A 19 -20.55 -1.38 -4.77
N ASP A 20 -21.08 -0.29 -5.33
CA ASP A 20 -20.45 0.40 -6.44
C ASP A 20 -19.12 1.03 -6.02
N MET A 21 -18.11 0.91 -6.89
CA MET A 21 -16.78 1.46 -6.72
C MET A 21 -16.40 2.51 -7.78
N LYS A 22 -17.35 2.94 -8.63
CA LYS A 22 -17.13 3.86 -9.78
C LYS A 22 -16.50 5.22 -9.46
N HIS A 23 -16.37 5.59 -8.18
CA HIS A 23 -15.81 6.87 -7.74
C HIS A 23 -14.45 6.76 -7.05
N TYR A 24 -13.87 5.56 -6.97
CA TYR A 24 -12.63 5.34 -6.22
C TYR A 24 -11.36 5.60 -7.04
N VAL A 25 -11.49 5.77 -8.36
CA VAL A 25 -10.40 6.15 -9.29
C VAL A 25 -10.68 7.46 -10.02
N ASP A 26 -11.75 8.16 -9.64
CA ASP A 26 -12.13 9.44 -10.21
C ASP A 26 -11.13 10.52 -9.80
N CYS A 27 -10.32 10.95 -10.76
CA CYS A 27 -9.49 12.14 -10.67
C CYS A 27 -9.74 12.97 -11.93
N SER A 28 -10.23 14.19 -11.73
CA SER A 28 -10.47 15.11 -12.84
C SER A 28 -9.15 15.54 -13.50
N MET A 29 -9.20 15.93 -14.77
CA MET A 29 -8.00 16.43 -15.45
C MET A 29 -7.41 17.66 -14.76
N ASP A 30 -8.25 18.54 -14.21
CA ASP A 30 -7.81 19.73 -13.48
C ASP A 30 -7.10 19.37 -12.16
N GLU A 31 -7.64 18.39 -11.42
CA GLU A 31 -7.00 17.88 -10.20
C GLU A 31 -5.67 17.19 -10.50
N LEU A 32 -5.65 16.33 -11.53
CA LEU A 32 -4.43 15.64 -11.95
C LEU A 32 -3.35 16.63 -12.36
N PHE A 33 -3.71 17.63 -13.16
CA PHE A 33 -2.79 18.69 -13.56
C PHE A 33 -2.29 19.50 -12.37
N ALA A 34 -3.17 19.88 -11.44
CA ALA A 34 -2.77 20.58 -10.21
C ALA A 34 -1.77 19.75 -9.38
N ILE A 35 -2.01 18.44 -9.22
CA ILE A 35 -1.09 17.54 -8.52
C ILE A 35 0.26 17.47 -9.23
N GLN A 36 0.27 17.34 -10.57
CA GLN A 36 1.49 17.28 -11.36
C GLN A 36 2.32 18.56 -11.24
N GLN A 37 1.68 19.73 -11.30
CA GLN A 37 2.35 21.03 -11.12
C GLN A 37 3.01 21.15 -9.75
N VAL A 38 2.29 20.77 -8.68
CA VAL A 38 2.87 20.83 -7.32
C VAL A 38 3.97 19.79 -7.14
N ALA A 39 3.84 18.61 -7.73
CA ALA A 39 4.90 17.61 -7.72
C ALA A 39 6.17 18.10 -8.44
N GLU A 40 6.02 18.80 -9.56
CA GLU A 40 7.14 19.44 -10.27
C GLU A 40 7.79 20.56 -9.43
N GLU A 41 6.98 21.43 -8.83
CA GLU A 41 7.46 22.46 -7.90
C GLU A 41 8.30 21.84 -6.76
N ILE A 42 7.83 20.74 -6.16
CA ILE A 42 8.57 20.02 -5.11
C ILE A 42 9.89 19.47 -5.66
N ARG A 43 9.89 18.87 -6.86
CA ARG A 43 11.11 18.31 -7.49
C ARG A 43 12.17 19.36 -7.81
N GLU A 44 11.76 20.57 -8.14
CA GLU A 44 12.68 21.67 -8.42
C GLU A 44 13.19 22.35 -7.15
N ASN A 45 12.36 22.41 -6.09
CA ASN A 45 12.61 23.29 -4.94
C ASN A 45 12.91 22.56 -3.64
N ALA A 46 12.92 21.22 -3.62
CA ALA A 46 13.10 20.42 -2.41
C ALA A 46 14.10 19.27 -2.62
N ASN A 47 14.77 18.90 -1.54
CA ASN A 47 15.45 17.60 -1.46
C ASN A 47 14.53 16.54 -0.87
N VAL A 48 13.55 16.94 -0.04
CA VAL A 48 12.67 16.03 0.69
C VAL A 48 11.21 16.49 0.60
N LEU A 49 10.33 15.54 0.34
CA LEU A 49 8.92 15.62 0.68
C LEU A 49 8.67 14.77 1.94
N LEU A 50 8.31 15.43 3.03
CA LEU A 50 7.87 14.77 4.26
C LEU A 50 6.35 14.59 4.23
N VAL A 51 5.89 13.35 4.17
CA VAL A 51 4.46 13.00 4.25
C VAL A 51 4.10 12.69 5.70
N ILE A 52 3.10 13.37 6.24
CA ILE A 52 2.61 13.12 7.60
C ILE A 52 1.25 12.42 7.51
N GLY A 53 1.19 11.14 7.87
CA GLY A 53 -0.01 10.33 7.76
C GLY A 53 0.17 8.93 8.34
N VAL A 54 -0.94 8.22 8.57
CA VAL A 54 -0.95 6.84 9.10
C VAL A 54 -2.05 6.02 8.43
N GLY A 55 -1.88 4.70 8.40
CA GLY A 55 -2.83 3.79 7.74
C GLY A 55 -2.97 4.10 6.25
N GLY A 56 -4.19 4.35 5.79
CA GLY A 56 -4.48 4.62 4.38
C GLY A 56 -3.84 5.89 3.84
N SER A 57 -3.63 6.89 4.70
CA SER A 57 -2.89 8.13 4.38
C SER A 57 -1.37 7.94 4.21
N PHE A 58 -0.87 6.71 4.38
CA PHE A 58 0.55 6.37 4.36
C PHE A 58 0.84 5.19 3.44
N LEU A 59 0.18 4.05 3.68
CA LEU A 59 0.55 2.76 3.09
C LEU A 59 0.37 2.73 1.57
N GLY A 60 -0.70 3.33 1.02
CA GLY A 60 -0.94 3.33 -0.42
C GLY A 60 0.18 4.04 -1.20
N ALA A 61 0.46 5.29 -0.83
CA ALA A 61 1.56 6.06 -1.42
C ALA A 61 2.91 5.34 -1.29
N ARG A 62 3.22 4.85 -0.08
CA ARG A 62 4.49 4.17 0.20
C ARG A 62 4.61 2.86 -0.58
N ALA A 63 3.53 2.10 -0.74
CA ALA A 63 3.50 0.87 -1.52
C ALA A 63 3.93 1.12 -2.97
N VAL A 64 3.35 2.13 -3.62
CA VAL A 64 3.66 2.47 -5.02
C VAL A 64 5.08 3.02 -5.15
N ILE A 65 5.48 3.93 -4.26
CA ILE A 65 6.83 4.51 -4.27
C ILE A 65 7.90 3.43 -4.08
N ASP A 66 7.74 2.53 -3.10
CA ASP A 66 8.74 1.48 -2.87
C ASP A 66 8.75 0.45 -4.01
N ALA A 67 7.60 0.13 -4.60
CA ALA A 67 7.51 -0.78 -5.74
C ALA A 67 8.24 -0.25 -6.99
N LEU A 68 8.18 1.06 -7.24
CA LEU A 68 8.55 1.65 -8.52
C LEU A 68 9.78 2.57 -8.49
N THR A 69 10.37 2.82 -7.31
CA THR A 69 11.64 3.56 -7.22
C THR A 69 12.85 2.62 -7.07
N PRO A 70 14.05 3.04 -7.50
CA PRO A 70 15.25 2.21 -7.43
C PRO A 70 15.58 1.67 -6.02
N TYR A 71 16.17 0.46 -5.94
CA TYR A 71 16.59 -0.19 -4.68
C TYR A 71 17.54 0.70 -3.88
N PHE A 72 18.43 1.39 -4.60
CA PHE A 72 19.43 2.30 -4.06
C PHE A 72 19.32 3.61 -4.82
N ARG A 73 19.19 4.71 -4.09
CA ARG A 73 19.13 6.04 -4.70
C ARG A 73 20.53 6.44 -5.18
N THR A 74 20.66 6.60 -6.49
CA THR A 74 21.90 7.06 -7.15
C THR A 74 21.81 8.50 -7.63
N ASN A 75 20.60 9.08 -7.68
CA ASN A 75 20.34 10.41 -8.22
C ASN A 75 19.86 11.38 -7.12
N ASN A 76 20.01 12.68 -7.37
CA ASN A 76 19.56 13.77 -6.49
C ASN A 76 18.04 14.05 -6.57
N GLY A 77 17.22 13.03 -6.85
CA GLY A 77 15.76 13.18 -6.88
C GLY A 77 15.17 13.46 -5.50
N VAL A 78 13.91 13.89 -5.44
CA VAL A 78 13.22 14.13 -4.18
C VAL A 78 13.08 12.84 -3.39
N GLU A 79 13.55 12.89 -2.15
CA GLU A 79 13.32 11.84 -1.19
C GLU A 79 11.93 12.01 -0.56
N VAL A 80 11.06 11.01 -0.75
CA VAL A 80 9.78 10.94 -0.01
C VAL A 80 9.99 10.12 1.27
N ILE A 81 9.74 10.75 2.43
CA ILE A 81 9.83 10.14 3.76
C ILE A 81 8.58 10.44 4.58
N TYR A 82 8.44 9.80 5.74
CA TYR A 82 7.17 9.74 6.45
C TYR A 82 7.32 10.08 7.93
N ALA A 83 6.30 10.72 8.49
CA ALA A 83 6.14 10.91 9.93
C ALA A 83 4.67 10.76 10.32
N GLY A 84 4.39 10.73 11.63
CA GLY A 84 3.01 10.61 12.12
C GLY A 84 2.38 9.24 11.87
N ASN A 85 3.14 8.26 11.36
CA ASN A 85 2.75 6.86 11.26
C ASN A 85 3.16 6.02 12.50
N ASN A 86 3.78 6.67 13.49
CA ASN A 86 4.15 6.10 14.78
C ASN A 86 4.30 7.24 15.83
N MET A 87 4.40 6.88 17.11
CA MET A 87 4.56 7.82 18.24
C MET A 87 5.99 7.85 18.83
N SER A 88 7.00 7.39 18.10
CA SER A 88 8.37 7.35 18.60
C SER A 88 9.01 8.75 18.59
N GLY A 89 9.19 9.34 19.77
CA GLY A 89 9.90 10.62 19.92
C GLY A 89 11.35 10.56 19.43
N ALA A 90 12.02 9.41 19.58
CA ALA A 90 13.37 9.20 19.06
C ALA A 90 13.40 9.25 17.52
N TYR A 91 12.44 8.58 16.86
CA TYR A 91 12.30 8.63 15.40
C TYR A 91 12.09 10.07 14.93
N LEU A 92 11.12 10.78 15.53
CA LEU A 92 10.79 12.14 15.11
C LEU A 92 11.96 13.12 15.36
N LYS A 93 12.68 12.98 16.48
CA LYS A 93 13.86 13.83 16.76
C LYS A 93 14.97 13.61 15.74
N GLN A 94 15.30 12.35 15.42
CA GLN A 94 16.31 12.03 14.41
C GLN A 94 15.89 12.49 13.02
N LEU A 95 14.59 12.37 12.69
CA LEU A 95 14.03 12.89 11.45
C LEU A 95 14.24 14.41 11.34
N ILE A 96 13.89 15.19 12.38
CA ILE A 96 14.11 16.65 12.36
C ILE A 96 15.60 16.98 12.14
N THR A 97 16.51 16.30 12.85
CA THR A 97 17.96 16.48 12.66
C THR A 97 18.40 16.11 11.23
N TYR A 98 17.85 15.04 10.65
CA TYR A 98 18.12 14.65 9.27
C TYR A 98 17.71 15.73 8.25
N LEU A 99 16.66 16.50 8.54
CA LEU A 99 16.14 17.56 7.66
C LEU A 99 16.92 18.88 7.72
N GLU A 100 17.76 19.12 8.74
CA GLU A 100 18.44 20.40 9.00
C GLU A 100 19.24 20.94 7.79
N ASN A 101 19.81 20.06 6.97
CA ASN A 101 20.61 20.45 5.80
C ASN A 101 19.90 20.20 4.46
N LYS A 102 18.57 20.09 4.46
CA LYS A 102 17.76 19.79 3.28
C LYS A 102 16.69 20.84 3.03
N SER A 103 16.37 21.11 1.77
CA SER A 103 15.15 21.84 1.42
C SER A 103 13.95 20.90 1.50
N VAL A 104 12.85 21.34 2.12
CA VAL A 104 11.75 20.46 2.54
C VAL A 104 10.40 21.03 2.13
N TYR A 105 9.53 20.15 1.65
CA TYR A 105 8.08 20.33 1.63
C TYR A 105 7.44 19.33 2.58
N VAL A 106 6.29 19.69 3.13
CA VAL A 106 5.49 18.82 4.02
C VAL A 106 4.11 18.63 3.40
N ASN A 107 3.66 17.38 3.29
CA ASN A 107 2.27 17.07 2.95
C ASN A 107 1.60 16.36 4.13
N VAL A 108 0.64 17.03 4.77
CA VAL A 108 -0.13 16.46 5.90
C VAL A 108 -1.39 15.81 5.35
N VAL A 109 -1.52 14.50 5.54
CA VAL A 109 -2.60 13.69 4.96
C VAL A 109 -3.46 13.09 6.06
N SER A 110 -4.63 13.68 6.30
CA SER A 110 -5.60 13.15 7.26
C SER A 110 -7.00 13.62 6.91
N LYS A 111 -7.94 12.67 6.73
CA LYS A 111 -9.32 13.00 6.40
C LYS A 111 -10.04 13.76 7.53
N SER A 112 -9.84 13.37 8.79
CA SER A 112 -10.46 14.04 9.94
C SER A 112 -9.63 15.20 10.49
N GLY A 113 -8.30 15.14 10.34
CA GLY A 113 -7.36 16.02 11.01
C GLY A 113 -7.21 15.78 12.51
N SER A 114 -7.91 14.79 13.07
CA SER A 114 -7.95 14.50 14.51
C SER A 114 -7.22 13.22 14.91
N THR A 115 -6.68 12.47 13.94
CA THR A 115 -5.86 11.29 14.22
C THR A 115 -4.61 11.72 14.99
N MET A 116 -4.39 11.14 16.17
CA MET A 116 -3.45 11.68 17.16
C MET A 116 -2.00 11.66 16.66
N GLU A 117 -1.58 10.55 16.05
CA GLU A 117 -0.23 10.31 15.54
C GLU A 117 0.20 11.39 14.53
N PRO A 118 -0.52 11.63 13.42
CA PRO A 118 -0.18 12.68 12.49
C PRO A 118 -0.41 14.09 13.05
N ALA A 119 -1.41 14.31 13.92
CA ALA A 119 -1.64 15.63 14.51
C ALA A 119 -0.48 16.08 15.41
N LEU A 120 0.06 15.18 16.25
CA LEU A 120 1.22 15.47 17.09
C LEU A 120 2.50 15.65 16.28
N ALA A 121 2.74 14.76 15.30
CA ALA A 121 3.88 14.90 14.40
C ALA A 121 3.82 16.22 13.63
N PHE A 122 2.64 16.59 13.11
CA PHE A 122 2.47 17.86 12.40
C PHE A 122 2.69 19.07 13.31
N ARG A 123 2.24 19.04 14.58
CA ARG A 123 2.51 20.14 15.52
C ARG A 123 4.01 20.44 15.65
N ILE A 124 4.83 19.39 15.79
CA ILE A 124 6.28 19.50 15.92
C ILE A 124 6.93 19.92 14.59
N VAL A 125 6.50 19.32 13.48
CA VAL A 125 7.03 19.64 12.16
C VAL A 125 6.65 21.06 11.73
N LYS A 126 5.44 21.52 12.05
CA LYS A 126 4.98 22.89 11.78
C LYS A 126 5.90 23.90 12.47
N GLU A 127 6.20 23.71 13.76
CA GLU A 127 7.15 24.56 14.49
C GLU A 127 8.54 24.56 13.82
N TYR A 128 9.04 23.39 13.42
CA TYR A 128 10.29 23.28 12.67
C TYR A 128 10.26 24.06 11.34
N MET A 129 9.18 23.93 10.56
CA MET A 129 9.00 24.60 9.28
C MET A 129 8.91 26.12 9.44
N GLU A 130 8.16 26.59 10.45
CA GLU A 130 8.02 28.02 10.76
C GLU A 130 9.34 28.63 11.24
N ASN A 131 10.09 27.93 12.09
CA ASN A 131 11.43 28.37 12.52
C ASN A 131 12.44 28.41 11.37
N ARG A 132 12.33 27.49 10.40
CA ARG A 132 13.27 27.38 9.28
C ARG A 132 12.96 28.33 8.13
N TYR A 133 11.70 28.45 7.74
CA TYR A 133 11.28 29.17 6.53
C TYR A 133 10.52 30.47 6.84
N GLY A 134 10.21 30.76 8.10
CA GLY A 134 9.47 31.95 8.50
C GLY A 134 8.12 32.01 7.77
N THR A 135 7.86 33.13 7.09
CA THR A 135 6.62 33.36 6.34
C THR A 135 6.45 32.42 5.15
N GLU A 136 7.53 31.86 4.60
CA GLU A 136 7.48 30.92 3.48
C GLU A 136 7.07 29.50 3.89
N ALA A 137 6.92 29.23 5.20
CA ALA A 137 6.50 27.93 5.69
C ALA A 137 5.12 27.53 5.15
N SER A 138 4.18 28.47 5.01
CA SER A 138 2.83 28.19 4.50
C SER A 138 2.82 27.74 3.04
N ASN A 139 3.76 28.23 2.23
CA ASN A 139 3.92 27.82 0.82
C ASN A 139 4.47 26.39 0.70
N ARG A 140 5.20 25.92 1.74
CA ARG A 140 5.85 24.59 1.78
C ARG A 140 5.06 23.54 2.56
N ILE A 141 3.97 23.95 3.22
CA ILE A 141 3.04 23.06 3.91
C ILE A 141 1.82 22.86 3.02
N LEU A 142 1.65 21.62 2.60
CA LEU A 142 0.52 21.12 1.82
C LEU A 142 -0.39 20.31 2.73
N VAL A 143 -1.69 20.40 2.49
CA VAL A 143 -2.70 19.67 3.27
C VAL A 143 -3.57 18.84 2.33
N THR A 144 -3.67 17.55 2.60
CA THR A 144 -4.58 16.64 1.92
C THR A 144 -5.62 16.12 2.91
N THR A 145 -6.86 16.59 2.81
CA THR A 145 -7.92 16.39 3.82
C THR A 145 -9.30 16.28 3.16
N ASP A 146 -10.35 16.02 3.95
CA ASP A 146 -11.74 16.06 3.45
C ASP A 146 -12.07 17.43 2.81
N ALA A 147 -12.90 17.40 1.76
CA ALA A 147 -13.27 18.59 0.97
C ALA A 147 -13.95 19.70 1.79
N HIS A 148 -14.70 19.35 2.84
CA HIS A 148 -15.65 20.26 3.47
C HIS A 148 -15.54 20.33 5.00
N LYS A 149 -15.00 19.30 5.66
CA LYS A 149 -15.02 19.20 7.13
C LYS A 149 -13.67 18.76 7.72
N GLY A 150 -13.57 18.87 9.04
CA GLY A 150 -12.42 18.40 9.81
C GLY A 150 -11.51 19.51 10.31
N ILE A 151 -10.74 19.19 11.35
CA ILE A 151 -9.87 20.16 12.04
C ILE A 151 -8.75 20.63 11.11
N LEU A 152 -8.20 19.70 10.32
CA LEU A 152 -7.10 19.98 9.40
C LEU A 152 -7.56 20.88 8.23
N LYS A 153 -8.81 20.74 7.78
CA LYS A 153 -9.42 21.62 6.77
C LYS A 153 -9.49 23.07 7.26
N GLN A 154 -10.05 23.28 8.45
CA GLN A 154 -10.15 24.63 9.06
C GLN A 154 -8.77 25.26 9.29
N MET A 155 -7.82 24.46 9.78
CA MET A 155 -6.44 24.92 9.98
C MET A 155 -5.77 25.31 8.66
N ALA A 156 -5.98 24.55 7.59
CA ALA A 156 -5.42 24.87 6.27
C ALA A 156 -5.98 26.19 5.71
N GLU A 157 -7.27 26.45 5.90
CA GLU A 157 -7.91 27.72 5.51
C GLU A 157 -7.37 28.90 6.32
N GLN A 158 -7.26 28.75 7.65
CA GLN A 158 -6.77 29.81 8.53
C GLN A 158 -5.30 30.14 8.30
N CYS A 159 -4.48 29.12 8.04
CA CYS A 159 -3.04 29.29 7.80
C CYS A 159 -2.68 29.53 6.33
N GLY A 160 -3.66 29.52 5.42
CA GLY A 160 -3.45 29.73 3.99
C GLY A 160 -2.62 28.62 3.31
N TYR A 161 -2.69 27.38 3.81
CA TYR A 161 -2.00 26.25 3.20
C TYR A 161 -2.67 25.83 1.89
N ARG A 162 -1.85 25.36 0.94
CA ARG A 162 -2.36 24.75 -0.30
C ARG A 162 -3.03 23.42 0.03
N GLN A 163 -4.22 23.20 -0.53
CA GLN A 163 -5.09 22.09 -0.16
C GLN A 163 -5.37 21.15 -1.34
N PHE A 164 -5.43 19.87 -1.03
CA PHE A 164 -5.91 18.80 -1.88
C PHE A 164 -6.99 17.99 -1.17
N VAL A 165 -7.79 17.26 -1.95
CA VAL A 165 -9.03 16.66 -1.46
C VAL A 165 -8.91 15.14 -1.35
N ILE A 166 -9.40 14.61 -0.24
CA ILE A 166 -9.84 13.23 -0.11
C ILE A 166 -11.37 13.26 -0.18
N PRO A 167 -12.02 12.65 -1.19
CA PRO A 167 -13.46 12.63 -1.29
C PRO A 167 -14.13 12.08 -0.03
N THR A 168 -15.27 12.67 0.36
CA THR A 168 -15.97 12.31 1.61
C THR A 168 -16.44 10.85 1.62
N GLU A 169 -16.72 10.25 0.47
CA GLU A 169 -17.16 8.85 0.35
C GLU A 169 -15.98 7.85 0.36
N VAL A 170 -14.76 8.29 0.04
CA VAL A 170 -13.60 7.40 -0.06
C VAL A 170 -12.97 7.19 1.31
N GLY A 171 -13.06 5.96 1.82
CA GLY A 171 -12.41 5.53 3.05
C GLY A 171 -10.88 5.50 2.93
N GLY A 172 -10.16 5.67 4.04
CA GLY A 172 -8.69 5.84 4.02
C GLY A 172 -7.93 4.69 3.33
N ARG A 173 -8.25 3.43 3.65
CA ARG A 173 -7.56 2.27 3.04
C ARG A 173 -7.80 2.12 1.52
N TYR A 174 -8.79 2.83 0.99
CA TYR A 174 -9.15 2.88 -0.44
C TYR A 174 -8.70 4.19 -1.12
N SER A 175 -7.99 5.10 -0.43
CA SER A 175 -7.72 6.45 -0.94
C SER A 175 -6.42 6.60 -1.74
N VAL A 176 -5.81 5.51 -2.23
CA VAL A 176 -4.52 5.59 -2.93
C VAL A 176 -4.60 6.36 -4.26
N PHE A 177 -5.75 6.29 -4.93
CA PHE A 177 -5.99 6.98 -6.21
C PHE A 177 -6.51 8.41 -6.04
N THR A 178 -6.61 8.91 -4.81
CA THR A 178 -6.91 10.33 -4.53
C THR A 178 -5.60 11.10 -4.33
N ALA A 179 -5.68 12.41 -4.11
CA ALA A 179 -4.50 13.22 -3.81
C ALA A 179 -3.67 12.70 -2.60
N ALA A 180 -4.26 11.89 -1.71
CA ALA A 180 -3.55 11.26 -0.60
C ALA A 180 -2.42 10.34 -1.08
N GLY A 181 -2.63 9.62 -2.17
CA GLY A 181 -1.59 8.81 -2.82
C GLY A 181 -0.91 9.52 -3.99
N LEU A 182 -1.68 10.17 -4.86
CA LEU A 182 -1.17 10.71 -6.12
C LEU A 182 -0.09 11.78 -5.93
N LEU A 183 -0.25 12.69 -4.96
CA LEU A 183 0.73 13.76 -4.73
C LEU A 183 2.13 13.23 -4.33
N PRO A 184 2.27 12.39 -3.28
CA PRO A 184 3.57 11.83 -2.96
C PRO A 184 4.13 10.91 -4.05
N ILE A 185 3.29 10.16 -4.77
CA ILE A 185 3.71 9.32 -5.90
C ILE A 185 4.32 10.19 -7.01
N ALA A 186 3.62 11.24 -7.44
CA ALA A 186 4.12 12.17 -8.46
C ALA A 186 5.39 12.89 -8.03
N ALA A 187 5.46 13.33 -6.76
CA ALA A 187 6.66 14.00 -6.24
C ALA A 187 7.90 13.10 -6.26
N SER A 188 7.72 11.78 -6.17
CA SER A 188 8.82 10.80 -6.31
C SER A 188 9.30 10.59 -7.76
N GLY A 189 8.61 11.19 -8.74
CA GLY A 189 8.94 11.08 -10.16
C GLY A 189 8.20 9.95 -10.91
N ILE A 190 7.27 9.27 -10.25
CA ILE A 190 6.44 8.22 -10.88
C ILE A 190 5.34 8.86 -11.73
N ASP A 191 5.06 8.28 -12.88
CA ASP A 191 3.97 8.68 -13.77
C ASP A 191 2.60 8.31 -13.16
N ILE A 192 1.94 9.30 -12.57
CA ILE A 192 0.62 9.13 -11.98
C ILE A 192 -0.52 9.05 -13.00
N GLN A 193 -0.32 9.51 -14.24
CA GLN A 193 -1.31 9.34 -15.30
C GLN A 193 -1.36 7.86 -15.68
N ALA A 194 -0.20 7.24 -15.95
CA ALA A 194 -0.12 5.81 -16.22
C ALA A 194 -0.69 4.97 -15.07
N PHE A 195 -0.39 5.33 -13.82
CA PHE A 195 -0.95 4.69 -12.63
C PHE A 195 -2.50 4.75 -12.58
N LEU A 196 -3.08 5.92 -12.84
CA LEU A 196 -4.53 6.08 -12.89
C LEU A 196 -5.17 5.37 -14.09
N ASP A 197 -4.52 5.38 -15.25
CA ASP A 197 -5.02 4.70 -16.45
C ASP A 197 -5.13 3.19 -16.24
N GLY A 198 -4.14 2.59 -15.56
CA GLY A 198 -4.18 1.18 -15.19
C GLY A 198 -5.32 0.86 -14.23
N ALA A 199 -5.57 1.73 -13.24
CA ALA A 199 -6.68 1.57 -12.31
C ALA A 199 -8.05 1.74 -12.97
N LYS A 200 -8.21 2.71 -13.87
CA LYS A 200 -9.43 2.93 -14.66
C LYS A 200 -9.71 1.78 -15.63
N ASN A 201 -8.67 1.21 -16.24
CA ASN A 201 -8.84 0.03 -17.06
C ASN A 201 -9.30 -1.18 -16.22
N ALA A 202 -8.70 -1.41 -15.05
CA ALA A 202 -9.15 -2.45 -14.12
C ALA A 202 -10.61 -2.22 -13.66
N GLU A 203 -11.01 -0.97 -13.40
CA GLU A 203 -12.40 -0.62 -13.09
C GLU A 203 -13.36 -1.04 -14.20
N SER A 204 -13.04 -0.70 -15.45
CA SER A 204 -13.82 -1.12 -16.61
C SER A 204 -13.87 -2.64 -16.77
N ASP A 205 -12.73 -3.32 -16.61
CA ASP A 205 -12.63 -4.78 -16.79
C ASP A 205 -13.40 -5.55 -15.71
N PHE A 206 -13.50 -4.99 -14.50
CA PHE A 206 -14.18 -5.60 -13.36
C PHE A 206 -15.58 -5.04 -13.05
N ASP A 207 -16.14 -4.17 -13.91
CA ASP A 207 -17.55 -3.72 -13.81
C ASP A 207 -18.52 -4.85 -14.22
N ASN A 208 -18.07 -5.79 -15.05
CA ASN A 208 -18.86 -6.95 -15.44
C ASN A 208 -19.09 -7.92 -14.27
N VAL A 209 -20.30 -8.47 -14.19
CA VAL A 209 -20.72 -9.40 -13.12
C VAL A 209 -20.49 -10.87 -13.46
N ASP A 210 -20.09 -11.19 -14.69
CA ASP A 210 -19.76 -12.57 -15.07
C ASP A 210 -18.45 -13.04 -14.42
N ILE A 211 -18.58 -14.02 -13.52
CA ILE A 211 -17.49 -14.63 -12.76
C ILE A 211 -16.41 -15.21 -13.68
N GLN A 212 -16.79 -15.79 -14.82
CA GLN A 212 -15.81 -16.46 -15.70
C GLN A 212 -14.85 -15.49 -16.38
N SER A 213 -15.26 -14.24 -16.55
CA SER A 213 -14.45 -13.17 -17.16
C SER A 213 -13.89 -12.16 -16.15
N ASN A 214 -14.29 -12.23 -14.89
CA ASN A 214 -13.89 -11.27 -13.86
C ASN A 214 -12.97 -11.91 -12.80
N ALA A 215 -11.67 -11.69 -12.97
CA ALA A 215 -10.65 -12.21 -12.06
C ALA A 215 -10.82 -11.75 -10.59
N ALA A 216 -11.38 -10.56 -10.35
CA ALA A 216 -11.59 -10.06 -8.99
C ALA A 216 -12.68 -10.88 -8.26
N TYR A 217 -13.74 -11.29 -8.98
CA TYR A 217 -14.72 -12.25 -8.44
C TYR A 217 -14.09 -13.62 -8.22
N GLN A 218 -13.31 -14.13 -9.18
CA GLN A 218 -12.68 -15.44 -9.05
C GLN A 218 -11.77 -15.53 -7.82
N TYR A 219 -10.95 -14.50 -7.59
CA TYR A 219 -10.10 -14.41 -6.42
C TYR A 219 -10.93 -14.34 -5.12
N ALA A 220 -11.94 -13.47 -5.05
CA ALA A 220 -12.81 -13.37 -3.87
C ALA A 220 -13.53 -14.70 -3.55
N LEU A 221 -14.05 -15.39 -4.57
CA LEU A 221 -14.75 -16.67 -4.41
C LEU A 221 -13.79 -17.79 -4.00
N ALA A 222 -12.58 -17.84 -4.58
CA ALA A 222 -11.57 -18.81 -4.19
C ALA A 222 -11.15 -18.64 -2.72
N ARG A 223 -10.94 -17.40 -2.27
CA ARG A 223 -10.67 -17.09 -0.86
C ARG A 223 -11.82 -17.52 0.05
N PHE A 224 -13.06 -17.26 -0.37
CA PHE A 224 -14.25 -17.62 0.42
C PHE A 224 -14.47 -19.15 0.49
N ASP A 225 -14.20 -19.89 -0.58
CA ASP A 225 -14.20 -21.36 -0.56
C ASP A 225 -13.16 -21.90 0.43
N LEU A 226 -11.94 -21.37 0.38
CA LEU A 226 -10.86 -21.75 1.29
C LEU A 226 -11.21 -21.42 2.74
N TYR A 227 -11.75 -20.23 3.00
CA TYR A 227 -12.26 -19.85 4.32
C TYR A 227 -13.34 -20.83 4.81
N SER A 228 -14.30 -21.18 3.96
CA SER A 228 -15.39 -22.12 4.28
C SER A 228 -14.90 -23.54 4.57
N ARG A 229 -13.75 -23.92 4.02
CA ARG A 229 -13.05 -25.20 4.29
C ARG A 229 -12.18 -25.18 5.55
N GLY A 230 -12.15 -24.08 6.30
CA GLY A 230 -11.46 -23.96 7.58
C GLY A 230 -10.04 -23.38 7.51
N TYR A 231 -9.61 -22.87 6.35
CA TYR A 231 -8.40 -22.06 6.29
C TYR A 231 -8.65 -20.72 6.98
N SER A 232 -7.73 -20.31 7.84
CA SER A 232 -7.87 -19.09 8.65
C SER A 232 -6.83 -18.02 8.32
N LEU A 233 -5.82 -18.35 7.51
CA LEU A 233 -4.77 -17.43 7.08
C LEU A 233 -4.66 -17.40 5.57
N GLU A 234 -4.51 -16.19 5.03
CA GLU A 234 -4.04 -15.99 3.68
C GLU A 234 -2.66 -15.36 3.71
N LEU A 235 -1.72 -15.97 3.00
CA LEU A 235 -0.34 -15.52 2.89
C LEU A 235 -0.12 -14.89 1.50
N LEU A 236 -0.09 -13.56 1.44
CA LEU A 236 0.32 -12.87 0.22
C LEU A 236 1.84 -12.95 0.06
N ALA A 237 2.28 -13.55 -1.04
CA ALA A 237 3.68 -13.80 -1.33
C ALA A 237 4.13 -13.05 -2.59
N SER A 238 5.39 -12.63 -2.61
CA SER A 238 6.08 -12.23 -3.83
C SER A 238 7.58 -12.50 -3.70
N PHE A 239 8.30 -12.49 -4.82
CA PHE A 239 9.75 -12.69 -4.86
C PHE A 239 10.55 -11.39 -4.99
N GLU A 240 9.87 -10.25 -4.95
CA GLU A 240 10.46 -8.95 -5.23
C GLU A 240 10.51 -8.10 -3.94
N PRO A 241 11.71 -7.79 -3.40
CA PRO A 241 11.83 -7.10 -2.12
C PRO A 241 11.20 -5.69 -2.10
N ARG A 242 11.06 -5.01 -3.24
CA ARG A 242 10.35 -3.72 -3.34
C ARG A 242 8.84 -3.80 -3.05
N LEU A 243 8.24 -4.99 -3.15
CA LEU A 243 6.79 -5.17 -2.94
C LEU A 243 6.38 -5.28 -1.45
N ARG A 244 7.32 -5.24 -0.51
CA ARG A 244 7.01 -5.32 0.93
C ARG A 244 5.98 -4.31 1.40
N LYS A 245 5.98 -3.09 0.86
CA LYS A 245 4.97 -2.08 1.25
C LYS A 245 3.63 -2.26 0.56
N LEU A 246 3.62 -2.83 -0.65
CA LEU A 246 2.39 -3.32 -1.28
C LEU A 246 1.74 -4.43 -0.43
N HIS A 247 2.54 -5.33 0.13
CA HIS A 247 2.08 -6.35 1.07
C HIS A 247 1.45 -5.73 2.34
N GLU A 248 2.09 -4.72 2.94
CA GLU A 248 1.51 -4.00 4.10
C GLU A 248 0.19 -3.29 3.75
N TRP A 249 0.11 -2.66 2.58
CA TRP A 249 -1.12 -2.04 2.09
C TRP A 249 -2.23 -3.08 1.90
N TRP A 250 -1.93 -4.22 1.27
CA TRP A 250 -2.88 -5.33 1.08
C TRP A 250 -3.40 -5.88 2.42
N LYS A 251 -2.51 -6.04 3.42
CA LYS A 251 -2.93 -6.46 4.77
C LYS A 251 -3.92 -5.49 5.39
N GLN A 252 -3.68 -4.18 5.25
CA GLN A 252 -4.62 -3.19 5.75
C GLN A 252 -5.96 -3.30 5.00
N LEU A 253 -5.92 -3.40 3.67
CA LEU A 253 -7.10 -3.47 2.83
C LEU A 253 -8.01 -4.63 3.23
N PHE A 254 -7.50 -5.86 3.28
CA PHE A 254 -8.32 -7.03 3.62
C PHE A 254 -8.60 -7.11 5.13
N GLY A 255 -7.61 -6.84 5.98
CA GLY A 255 -7.75 -6.98 7.42
C GLY A 255 -8.77 -6.03 8.05
N GLU A 256 -8.75 -4.75 7.68
CA GLU A 256 -9.75 -3.79 8.18
C GLU A 256 -11.12 -3.95 7.53
N SER A 257 -11.20 -4.50 6.31
CA SER A 257 -12.47 -4.68 5.60
C SER A 257 -13.21 -5.94 6.04
N GLU A 258 -12.50 -7.04 6.28
CA GLU A 258 -13.09 -8.35 6.56
C GLU A 258 -13.07 -8.76 8.04
N GLY A 259 -12.13 -8.22 8.83
CA GLY A 259 -11.92 -8.57 10.24
C GLY A 259 -13.00 -7.98 11.17
N LYS A 260 -14.24 -8.42 11.02
CA LYS A 260 -15.43 -7.91 11.70
C LYS A 260 -16.29 -9.02 12.22
N GLU A 261 -17.00 -8.77 13.32
CA GLU A 261 -17.97 -9.72 13.88
C GLU A 261 -17.38 -11.12 14.14
N HIS A 262 -16.08 -11.19 14.46
CA HIS A 262 -15.32 -12.43 14.63
C HIS A 262 -15.20 -13.31 13.37
N LYS A 263 -15.39 -12.71 12.19
CA LYS A 263 -15.19 -13.32 10.86
C LYS A 263 -13.93 -12.77 10.18
N GLY A 264 -13.63 -13.31 9.00
CA GLY A 264 -12.55 -12.88 8.11
C GLY A 264 -11.33 -13.79 8.18
N LEU A 265 -10.58 -13.80 7.09
CA LEU A 265 -9.24 -14.40 7.04
C LEU A 265 -8.25 -13.49 7.78
N TYR A 266 -7.25 -14.06 8.44
CA TYR A 266 -6.12 -13.29 8.94
C TYR A 266 -5.13 -13.03 7.79
N PRO A 267 -4.95 -11.77 7.34
CA PRO A 267 -4.04 -11.45 6.26
C PRO A 267 -2.60 -11.40 6.79
N THR A 268 -1.74 -12.23 6.21
CA THR A 268 -0.29 -12.23 6.48
C THR A 268 0.48 -12.23 5.16
N THR A 269 1.78 -11.97 5.22
CA THR A 269 2.60 -11.66 4.05
C THR A 269 4.00 -12.20 4.16
N VAL A 270 4.59 -12.59 3.04
CA VAL A 270 6.00 -13.03 2.94
C VAL A 270 6.69 -12.44 1.72
N THR A 271 7.99 -12.24 1.83
CA THR A 271 8.89 -11.91 0.73
C THR A 271 9.85 -13.07 0.51
N PHE A 272 9.66 -13.80 -0.57
CA PHE A 272 10.54 -14.87 -0.99
C PHE A 272 11.73 -14.33 -1.81
N SER A 273 12.85 -15.06 -1.88
CA SER A 273 13.15 -16.30 -1.15
C SER A 273 13.51 -16.09 0.33
N THR A 274 13.65 -14.84 0.81
CA THR A 274 14.09 -14.53 2.17
C THR A 274 13.29 -15.28 3.24
N ASP A 275 11.96 -15.20 3.19
CA ASP A 275 11.11 -15.77 4.24
C ASP A 275 10.94 -17.30 4.13
N LEU A 276 11.39 -17.94 3.04
CA LEU A 276 11.54 -19.40 2.98
C LEU A 276 12.55 -19.87 4.03
N HIS A 277 13.54 -19.04 4.34
CA HIS A 277 14.56 -19.29 5.36
C HIS A 277 14.17 -18.79 6.77
N ALA A 278 12.91 -18.41 6.97
CA ALA A 278 12.36 -18.06 8.27
C ALA A 278 11.13 -18.90 8.59
N ILE A 279 10.07 -18.78 7.78
CA ILE A 279 8.80 -19.47 7.99
C ILE A 279 8.51 -20.54 6.93
N GLY A 280 9.38 -20.74 5.93
CA GLY A 280 9.21 -21.77 4.89
C GLY A 280 8.97 -23.17 5.45
N GLN A 281 9.66 -23.53 6.54
CA GLN A 281 9.40 -24.79 7.26
C GLN A 281 7.95 -24.90 7.78
N PHE A 282 7.38 -23.81 8.30
CA PHE A 282 6.00 -23.81 8.79
C PHE A 282 5.01 -23.87 7.62
N ILE A 283 5.29 -23.17 6.51
CA ILE A 283 4.45 -23.24 5.32
C ILE A 283 4.45 -24.68 4.79
N GLN A 284 5.62 -25.31 4.67
CA GLN A 284 5.75 -26.66 4.11
C GLN A 284 5.19 -27.75 5.02
N GLU A 285 5.46 -27.74 6.33
CA GLU A 285 5.17 -28.89 7.23
C GLU A 285 4.39 -28.52 8.51
N GLY A 286 4.04 -27.24 8.70
CA GLY A 286 3.24 -26.79 9.83
C GLY A 286 1.75 -27.13 9.74
N SER A 287 0.95 -26.48 10.58
CA SER A 287 -0.51 -26.66 10.57
C SER A 287 -1.12 -26.22 9.24
N ARG A 288 -2.04 -27.02 8.68
CA ARG A 288 -2.76 -26.73 7.41
C ARG A 288 -3.88 -25.71 7.57
N ILE A 289 -3.52 -24.53 8.05
CA ILE A 289 -4.43 -23.42 8.34
C ILE A 289 -4.29 -22.26 7.35
N LEU A 290 -3.29 -22.31 6.46
CA LEU A 290 -2.96 -21.25 5.52
C LEU A 290 -3.07 -21.71 4.06
N PHE A 291 -3.35 -20.76 3.19
CA PHE A 291 -3.15 -20.84 1.75
C PHE A 291 -2.34 -19.62 1.28
N GLU A 292 -1.79 -19.69 0.07
CA GLU A 292 -0.94 -18.65 -0.49
C GLU A 292 -1.58 -17.96 -1.69
N THR A 293 -1.33 -16.66 -1.81
CA THR A 293 -1.61 -15.86 -3.00
C THR A 293 -0.29 -15.26 -3.48
N LEU A 294 0.24 -15.77 -4.59
CA LEU A 294 1.53 -15.39 -5.13
C LEU A 294 1.38 -14.33 -6.23
N ILE A 295 1.96 -13.15 -6.01
CA ILE A 295 2.11 -12.09 -7.01
C ILE A 295 3.36 -12.35 -7.85
N HIS A 296 3.19 -12.38 -9.17
CA HIS A 296 4.24 -12.54 -10.15
C HIS A 296 4.20 -11.38 -11.16
N PHE A 297 5.31 -10.70 -11.36
CA PHE A 297 5.51 -9.79 -12.49
C PHE A 297 6.36 -10.51 -13.55
N ASP A 298 5.89 -10.59 -14.79
CA ASP A 298 6.59 -11.29 -15.88
C ASP A 298 7.88 -10.54 -16.26
N GLU A 299 7.81 -9.21 -16.30
CA GLU A 299 8.94 -8.32 -16.57
C GLU A 299 9.29 -7.46 -15.34
N ILE A 300 10.54 -7.59 -14.88
CA ILE A 300 11.17 -6.71 -13.89
C ILE A 300 12.36 -6.03 -14.60
N GLU A 301 12.55 -4.74 -14.34
CA GLU A 301 13.64 -3.98 -14.95
C GLU A 301 15.00 -4.37 -14.37
N GLU A 302 16.01 -4.38 -15.25
CA GLU A 302 17.40 -4.75 -14.94
C GLU A 302 17.57 -6.22 -14.52
N ASP A 303 18.77 -6.75 -14.80
CA ASP A 303 19.14 -8.11 -14.45
C ASP A 303 20.66 -8.24 -14.43
N ILE A 304 21.16 -9.34 -13.87
CA ILE A 304 22.57 -9.67 -13.87
C ILE A 304 22.76 -11.16 -14.07
N GLU A 305 23.69 -11.53 -14.95
CA GLU A 305 24.07 -12.92 -15.18
C GLU A 305 25.00 -13.44 -14.09
N VAL A 306 24.82 -14.70 -13.73
CA VAL A 306 25.78 -15.41 -12.86
C VAL A 306 27.08 -15.61 -13.64
N PRO A 307 28.23 -15.11 -13.14
CA PRO A 307 29.50 -15.26 -13.83
C PRO A 307 29.99 -16.70 -13.76
N PHE A 308 30.69 -17.13 -14.82
CA PHE A 308 31.44 -18.39 -14.79
C PHE A 308 32.71 -18.23 -13.93
N MET A 309 32.97 -19.21 -13.06
CA MET A 309 34.13 -19.23 -12.18
C MET A 309 35.04 -20.41 -12.48
N LEU A 310 36.31 -20.15 -12.85
CA LEU A 310 37.24 -21.20 -13.30
C LEU A 310 37.47 -22.33 -12.29
N ASN A 311 37.43 -22.02 -10.98
CA ASN A 311 37.68 -22.98 -9.91
C ASN A 311 36.42 -23.66 -9.34
N ASP A 312 35.23 -23.16 -9.67
CA ASP A 312 33.91 -23.70 -9.28
C ASP A 312 33.81 -24.18 -7.81
N LEU A 313 34.37 -23.41 -6.87
CA LEU A 313 34.49 -23.86 -5.47
C LEU A 313 33.14 -24.04 -4.78
N ASP A 314 32.11 -23.34 -5.26
CA ASP A 314 30.73 -23.41 -4.78
C ASP A 314 29.87 -24.43 -5.57
N GLY A 315 30.38 -24.97 -6.68
CA GLY A 315 29.68 -25.89 -7.57
C GLY A 315 28.50 -25.26 -8.31
N LEU A 316 28.48 -23.93 -8.47
CA LEU A 316 27.37 -23.19 -9.08
C LEU A 316 27.55 -22.87 -10.56
N ASN A 317 28.63 -23.32 -11.22
CA ASN A 317 28.82 -23.08 -12.65
C ASN A 317 27.70 -23.64 -13.56
N TYR A 318 26.87 -24.57 -13.09
CA TYR A 318 25.69 -25.01 -13.85
C TYR A 318 24.62 -23.90 -14.01
N LEU A 319 24.72 -22.83 -13.22
CA LEU A 319 23.91 -21.61 -13.33
C LEU A 319 24.61 -20.50 -14.12
N ALA A 320 25.89 -20.64 -14.47
CA ALA A 320 26.64 -19.60 -15.15
C ALA A 320 25.99 -19.23 -16.51
N GLY A 321 25.91 -17.93 -16.79
CA GLY A 321 25.24 -17.39 -17.98
C GLY A 321 23.71 -17.37 -17.90
N ARG A 322 23.10 -17.90 -16.83
CA ARG A 322 21.70 -17.61 -16.51
C ARG A 322 21.60 -16.31 -15.76
N SER A 323 20.50 -15.60 -15.96
CA SER A 323 20.24 -14.38 -15.22
C SER A 323 19.68 -14.65 -13.82
N MET A 324 19.84 -13.70 -12.90
CA MET A 324 19.26 -13.81 -11.57
C MET A 324 17.72 -13.86 -11.64
N ASN A 325 17.08 -13.13 -12.56
CA ASN A 325 15.62 -13.20 -12.71
C ASN A 325 15.15 -14.57 -13.26
N GLU A 326 15.88 -15.19 -14.18
CA GLU A 326 15.57 -16.54 -14.69
C GLU A 326 15.65 -17.60 -13.57
N ILE A 327 16.70 -17.52 -12.75
CA ILE A 327 16.87 -18.40 -11.58
C ILE A 327 15.74 -18.16 -10.57
N ASN A 328 15.36 -16.90 -10.35
CA ASN A 328 14.28 -16.52 -9.44
C ASN A 328 12.91 -17.01 -9.93
N ALA A 329 12.64 -16.93 -11.23
CA ALA A 329 11.43 -17.48 -11.86
C ALA A 329 11.34 -19.00 -11.69
N THR A 330 12.45 -19.71 -11.92
CA THR A 330 12.50 -21.17 -11.70
C THR A 330 12.30 -21.52 -10.22
N SER A 331 12.91 -20.75 -9.31
CA SER A 331 12.76 -20.94 -7.86
C SER A 331 11.32 -20.75 -7.41
N LYS A 332 10.63 -19.78 -7.99
CA LYS A 332 9.20 -19.51 -7.74
C LYS A 332 8.32 -20.70 -8.12
N ASP A 333 8.52 -21.28 -9.30
CA ASP A 333 7.77 -22.47 -9.71
C ASP A 333 8.08 -23.68 -8.82
N GLY A 334 9.35 -23.88 -8.44
CA GLY A 334 9.74 -24.93 -7.51
C GLY A 334 9.08 -24.79 -6.13
N VAL A 335 8.99 -23.56 -5.60
CA VAL A 335 8.31 -23.28 -4.32
C VAL A 335 6.82 -23.57 -4.41
N VAL A 336 6.15 -23.14 -5.49
CA VAL A 336 4.72 -23.41 -5.68
C VAL A 336 4.47 -24.92 -5.70
N LEU A 337 5.23 -25.67 -6.50
CA LEU A 337 5.09 -27.12 -6.58
C LEU A 337 5.30 -27.79 -5.22
N ALA A 338 6.35 -27.41 -4.50
CA ALA A 338 6.64 -27.96 -3.17
C ALA A 338 5.51 -27.66 -2.17
N HIS A 339 4.98 -26.43 -2.16
CA HIS A 339 3.91 -26.03 -1.26
C HIS A 339 2.59 -26.75 -1.60
N GLU A 340 2.25 -26.89 -2.89
CA GLU A 340 1.08 -27.67 -3.34
C GLU A 340 1.19 -29.15 -2.95
N GLU A 341 2.36 -29.77 -3.16
CA GLU A 341 2.65 -31.15 -2.72
C GLU A 341 2.60 -31.28 -1.18
N GLY A 342 2.96 -30.21 -0.46
CA GLY A 342 2.83 -30.07 0.99
C GLY A 342 1.40 -29.83 1.49
N GLY A 343 0.41 -29.73 0.59
CA GLY A 343 -1.00 -29.51 0.92
C GLY A 343 -1.36 -28.06 1.23
N VAL A 344 -0.56 -27.10 0.78
CA VAL A 344 -0.87 -25.66 0.81
C VAL A 344 -1.47 -25.25 -0.54
N PRO A 345 -2.74 -24.81 -0.59
CA PRO A 345 -3.30 -24.27 -1.83
C PRO A 345 -2.57 -22.98 -2.21
N VAL A 346 -2.22 -22.84 -3.49
CA VAL A 346 -1.57 -21.64 -4.01
C VAL A 346 -2.42 -21.04 -5.13
N MET A 347 -2.75 -19.75 -5.02
CA MET A 347 -3.30 -18.93 -6.10
C MET A 347 -2.18 -18.12 -6.73
N LYS A 348 -2.22 -17.91 -8.04
CA LYS A 348 -1.26 -17.05 -8.74
C LYS A 348 -1.96 -15.84 -9.36
N ILE A 349 -1.34 -14.67 -9.18
CA ILE A 349 -1.70 -13.43 -9.86
C ILE A 349 -0.49 -13.02 -10.70
N CYS A 350 -0.59 -13.20 -12.02
CA CYS A 350 0.47 -12.83 -12.96
C CYS A 350 0.16 -11.48 -13.60
N ILE A 351 1.13 -10.58 -13.57
CA ILE A 351 1.06 -9.21 -14.08
C ILE A 351 2.18 -9.01 -15.11
N PRO A 352 1.92 -8.43 -16.29
CA PRO A 352 2.92 -8.34 -17.35
C PRO A 352 4.22 -7.62 -16.96
N LYS A 353 4.15 -6.49 -16.27
CA LYS A 353 5.33 -5.67 -15.97
C LYS A 353 5.20 -4.94 -14.64
N LEU A 354 6.31 -4.80 -13.91
CA LEU A 354 6.35 -3.95 -12.72
C LEU A 354 6.52 -2.46 -13.13
N ASP A 355 5.41 -1.82 -13.49
CA ASP A 355 5.36 -0.39 -13.82
C ASP A 355 4.13 0.31 -13.19
N ALA A 356 4.04 1.62 -13.37
CA ALA A 356 2.95 2.43 -12.82
C ALA A 356 1.57 1.93 -13.24
N TYR A 357 1.38 1.65 -14.53
CA TYR A 357 0.09 1.18 -15.07
C TYR A 357 -0.35 -0.13 -14.41
N HIS A 358 0.54 -1.12 -14.41
CA HIS A 358 0.24 -2.44 -13.91
C HIS A 358 0.08 -2.49 -12.39
N VAL A 359 0.82 -1.67 -11.64
CA VAL A 359 0.60 -1.51 -10.19
C VAL A 359 -0.74 -0.85 -9.92
N GLY A 360 -1.14 0.17 -10.69
CA GLY A 360 -2.48 0.77 -10.59
C GLY A 360 -3.61 -0.23 -10.85
N TYR A 361 -3.45 -1.03 -11.91
CA TYR A 361 -4.37 -2.12 -12.24
C TYR A 361 -4.49 -3.13 -11.09
N LEU A 362 -3.35 -3.59 -10.54
CA LEU A 362 -3.30 -4.57 -9.46
C LEU A 362 -3.93 -4.06 -8.16
N MET A 363 -3.68 -2.80 -7.81
CA MET A 363 -4.27 -2.21 -6.59
C MET A 363 -5.79 -2.09 -6.72
N PHE A 364 -6.31 -1.70 -7.90
CA PHE A 364 -7.76 -1.68 -8.11
C PHE A 364 -8.36 -3.09 -8.11
N PHE A 365 -7.70 -4.07 -8.74
CA PHE A 365 -8.09 -5.48 -8.67
C PHE A 365 -8.31 -5.93 -7.21
N PHE A 366 -7.34 -5.66 -6.33
CA PHE A 366 -7.47 -6.02 -4.92
C PHE A 366 -8.58 -5.26 -4.20
N MET A 367 -8.76 -3.96 -4.49
CA MET A 367 -9.85 -3.17 -3.93
C MET A 367 -11.22 -3.76 -4.28
N LYS A 368 -11.44 -4.09 -5.56
CA LYS A 368 -12.68 -4.72 -6.04
C LYS A 368 -12.90 -6.09 -5.41
N ALA A 369 -11.87 -6.95 -5.42
CA ALA A 369 -11.95 -8.28 -4.82
C ALA A 369 -12.21 -8.24 -3.31
N CYS A 370 -11.63 -7.28 -2.60
CA CYS A 370 -11.86 -7.07 -1.17
C CYS A 370 -13.32 -6.71 -0.87
N VAL A 371 -13.92 -5.81 -1.65
CA VAL A 371 -15.34 -5.47 -1.51
C VAL A 371 -16.22 -6.69 -1.77
N ILE A 372 -15.98 -7.43 -2.86
CA ILE A 372 -16.73 -8.66 -3.16
C ILE A 372 -16.61 -9.66 -2.00
N SER A 373 -15.39 -9.89 -1.51
CA SER A 373 -15.11 -10.87 -0.47
C SER A 373 -15.73 -10.51 0.89
N ALA A 374 -15.70 -9.24 1.29
CA ALA A 374 -16.39 -8.78 2.50
C ALA A 374 -17.92 -8.96 2.40
N ASN A 375 -18.51 -8.77 1.22
CA ASN A 375 -19.93 -9.02 1.00
C ASN A 375 -20.27 -10.53 1.11
N LEU A 376 -19.40 -11.42 0.63
CA LEU A 376 -19.55 -12.87 0.84
C LEU A 376 -19.50 -13.26 2.33
N LEU A 377 -18.76 -12.49 3.15
CA LEU A 377 -18.72 -12.65 4.60
C LEU A 377 -19.90 -11.99 5.34
N GLU A 378 -20.76 -11.27 4.61
CA GLU A 378 -21.86 -10.45 5.14
C GLU A 378 -21.38 -9.41 6.16
N VAL A 379 -20.25 -8.75 5.89
CA VAL A 379 -19.72 -7.65 6.71
C VAL A 379 -19.54 -6.38 5.89
N ASN A 380 -19.62 -5.21 6.54
CA ASN A 380 -19.44 -3.93 5.86
C ASN A 380 -17.95 -3.72 5.47
N PRO A 381 -17.58 -3.62 4.18
CA PRO A 381 -16.18 -3.44 3.78
C PRO A 381 -15.61 -2.05 4.08
N PHE A 382 -16.44 -1.05 4.39
CA PHE A 382 -16.04 0.36 4.37
C PHE A 382 -15.89 1.01 5.75
N ASP A 383 -16.36 0.37 6.81
CA ASP A 383 -16.19 0.85 8.18
C ASP A 383 -15.06 0.14 8.93
N GLN A 384 -14.79 0.58 10.17
CA GLN A 384 -13.76 -0.01 11.04
C GLN A 384 -14.06 0.20 12.54
N PRO A 385 -15.24 -0.15 13.07
CA PRO A 385 -15.66 0.24 14.42
C PRO A 385 -14.71 -0.24 15.53
N GLY A 386 -14.05 -1.39 15.34
CA GLY A 386 -13.15 -1.98 16.35
C GLY A 386 -11.95 -1.11 16.72
N VAL A 387 -11.46 -0.25 15.82
CA VAL A 387 -10.27 0.58 16.11
C VAL A 387 -10.54 1.67 17.15
N GLU A 388 -11.80 2.03 17.38
CA GLU A 388 -12.14 3.07 18.36
C GLU A 388 -11.97 2.62 19.81
N ALA A 389 -11.98 1.30 20.06
CA ALA A 389 -11.84 0.73 21.40
C ALA A 389 -10.48 1.10 22.04
N TYR A 390 -9.37 0.86 21.33
CA TYR A 390 -8.04 1.19 21.87
C TYR A 390 -7.81 2.70 21.91
N LYS A 391 -8.33 3.47 20.94
CA LYS A 391 -8.22 4.94 20.92
C LYS A 391 -8.86 5.57 22.15
N LYS A 392 -10.07 5.12 22.50
CA LYS A 392 -10.77 5.58 23.71
C LYS A 392 -9.97 5.28 24.96
N LYS A 393 -9.45 4.05 25.10
CA LYS A 393 -8.63 3.65 26.26
C LYS A 393 -7.32 4.42 26.37
N MET A 394 -6.64 4.64 25.26
CA MET A 394 -5.44 5.47 25.21
C MET A 394 -5.74 6.91 25.67
N LEU A 395 -6.83 7.51 25.20
CA LEU A 395 -7.26 8.85 25.60
C LEU A 395 -7.62 8.96 27.09
N GLU A 396 -8.29 7.94 27.65
CA GLU A 396 -8.58 7.86 29.08
C GLU A 396 -7.28 7.92 29.89
N LEU A 397 -6.32 7.05 29.59
CA LEU A 397 -5.03 6.97 30.29
C LEU A 397 -4.17 8.24 30.14
N LEU A 398 -4.19 8.89 28.98
CA LEU A 398 -3.47 10.15 28.77
C LEU A 398 -4.07 11.30 29.58
N LYS A 399 -5.39 11.33 29.75
CA LYS A 399 -6.10 12.34 30.54
C LYS A 399 -5.98 12.12 32.04
N GLU A 400 -5.76 10.89 32.51
CA GLU A 400 -5.51 10.62 33.92
C GLU A 400 -4.13 11.13 34.37
N ASN A 401 -3.17 11.22 33.44
CA ASN A 401 -1.80 11.65 33.69
C ASN A 401 -1.55 13.13 33.34
N VAL A 402 -2.50 14.03 33.60
CA VAL A 402 -2.38 15.46 33.21
C VAL A 402 -1.09 16.05 33.75
N VAL A 403 -0.18 16.43 32.84
CA VAL A 403 0.93 17.31 33.15
C VAL A 403 0.37 18.73 33.20
N ASN A 404 0.39 19.35 34.38
CA ASN A 404 0.12 20.77 34.51
C ASN A 404 1.22 21.54 33.77
N ILE A 405 0.91 22.05 32.59
CA ILE A 405 1.79 22.98 31.88
C ILE A 405 1.57 24.33 32.57
N HIS A 406 2.58 24.80 33.31
CA HIS A 406 2.58 26.17 33.79
C HIS A 406 2.84 27.12 32.61
N GLU A 407 2.00 28.15 32.49
CA GLU A 407 2.13 29.24 31.49
C GLU A 407 3.48 29.97 31.57
#